data_AF-A0A932GQF4-F1
#
_entry.id   AF-A0A932GQF4-F1
#
_cell.length_a   1.000
_cell.length_b   1.000
_cell.length_c   1.000
_cell.angle_alpha   90.00
_cell.angle_beta   90.00
_cell.angle_gamma   90.00
#
_symmetry.space_group_name_H-M   'P 1'
#
loop_
_entity.id
_entity.type
_entity.pdbx_description
1 polymer ?
#
loop_
_entity_poly.entity_id
_entity_poly.type
_entity_poly.pdbx_seq_one_letter_code
_entity_poly.pdbx_strand_id
1 'polypeptide(L)'
;LASKKLNLEMLIERRARAQERRLVPETIARFIREAAEYVPFSLKTVSQLPHAFEPGRTPSVLRRYERDPDWKLPALATKYPRCSTDRETAEKNNLEWVTPGHPLFEAVRRHTYLQGLDPFGKGGCFYSLQHDKPVRIDFYKARVVDGLGHVTHERLFAVETSEDGEPRLQEPSMLGNFTPTEPPDAIPSVATVPDVGAWLNEHALTPFLEETRAERIVEVDRIASHVELSLTELLQRADEEIGRAAGEVEQKVSGAEGRLALAETRHADLLSRRDRRRKELEQQRSLSLQAVELITSGLILPHPERDTPEVQRLRPNLETEAIAMDMVMEYERNQGRQVYDVHEKNLGYDITSLDLNSGELRLIEVKGLGAASGTILLTPNECRVAEDRRDCYWLYVVTHCGTQPQLQEPIKDPARFEWHEVTKVAHYYLSVDALTKPMQVREDTPRYGGQ
;
A
#
# COMPACT_ATOMS: atom_id res chain seq x y z
N LEU A 1 16.71 -29.06 -7.01
CA LEU A 1 16.08 -29.32 -5.69
C LEU A 1 14.94 -28.35 -5.32
N ALA A 2 14.63 -27.31 -6.12
CA ALA A 2 13.52 -26.37 -5.84
C ALA A 2 12.14 -26.78 -6.44
N SER A 3 12.02 -27.94 -7.09
CA SER A 3 10.85 -28.26 -7.94
C SER A 3 9.84 -29.26 -7.38
N LYS A 4 10.02 -29.80 -6.15
CA LYS A 4 9.23 -30.97 -5.71
C LYS A 4 7.95 -30.71 -4.90
N LYS A 5 7.64 -29.48 -4.48
CA LYS A 5 6.33 -29.09 -3.93
C LYS A 5 6.11 -27.59 -4.12
N LEU A 6 5.76 -27.15 -5.34
CA LEU A 6 5.22 -25.81 -5.52
C LEU A 6 3.77 -25.84 -5.02
N ASN A 7 3.49 -25.23 -3.86
CA ASN A 7 2.12 -24.99 -3.45
C ASN A 7 1.57 -23.85 -4.34
N LEU A 8 0.84 -24.22 -5.39
CA LEU A 8 0.35 -23.29 -6.41
C LEU A 8 -0.65 -22.29 -5.82
N GLU A 9 -1.55 -22.75 -4.96
CA GLU A 9 -2.52 -21.91 -4.24
C GLU A 9 -1.80 -20.84 -3.42
N MET A 10 -0.80 -21.23 -2.62
CA MET A 10 0.01 -20.28 -1.85
C MET A 10 0.72 -19.24 -2.74
N LEU A 11 1.16 -19.62 -3.94
CA LEU A 11 1.77 -18.67 -4.88
C LEU A 11 0.76 -17.70 -5.48
N ILE A 12 -0.45 -18.18 -5.76
CA ILE A 12 -1.54 -17.35 -6.27
C ILE A 12 -1.97 -16.34 -5.20
N GLU A 13 -2.21 -16.78 -3.97
CA GLU A 13 -2.55 -15.90 -2.84
C GLU A 13 -1.45 -14.86 -2.58
N ARG A 14 -0.17 -15.26 -2.61
CA ARG A 14 0.96 -14.33 -2.48
C ARG A 14 1.02 -13.32 -3.62
N ARG A 15 0.74 -13.75 -4.85
CA ARG A 15 0.68 -12.86 -6.01
C ARG A 15 -0.47 -11.86 -5.89
N ALA A 16 -1.64 -12.31 -5.44
CA ALA A 16 -2.79 -11.47 -5.19
C ALA A 16 -2.49 -10.41 -4.12
N ARG A 17 -1.96 -10.82 -2.95
CA ARG A 17 -1.53 -9.88 -1.91
C ARG A 17 -0.46 -8.89 -2.41
N ALA A 18 0.47 -9.34 -3.25
CA ALA A 18 1.46 -8.44 -3.84
C ALA A 18 0.83 -7.45 -4.84
N GLN A 19 -0.15 -7.88 -5.63
CA GLN A 19 -0.90 -7.02 -6.55
C GLN A 19 -1.76 -6.00 -5.79
N GLU A 20 -2.35 -6.39 -4.68
CA GLU A 20 -3.11 -5.51 -3.78
C GLU A 20 -2.22 -4.48 -3.08
N ARG A 21 -1.05 -4.89 -2.59
CA ARG A 21 -0.18 -4.05 -1.74
C ARG A 21 0.91 -3.28 -2.50
N ARG A 22 1.13 -3.55 -3.79
CA ARG A 22 2.16 -2.84 -4.57
C ARG A 22 1.89 -1.35 -4.63
N LEU A 23 2.94 -0.55 -4.74
CA LEU A 23 2.82 0.81 -5.24
C LEU A 23 2.55 0.76 -6.75
N VAL A 24 1.50 1.47 -7.17
CA VAL A 24 1.09 1.54 -8.57
C VAL A 24 1.62 2.82 -9.23
N PRO A 25 1.82 2.83 -10.56
CA PRO A 25 2.25 4.00 -11.30
C PRO A 25 1.44 5.26 -11.00
N GLU A 26 0.13 5.13 -10.80
CA GLU A 26 -0.84 6.18 -10.48
C GLU A 26 -0.46 6.91 -9.18
N THR A 27 -0.22 6.16 -8.10
CA THR A 27 0.18 6.71 -6.81
C THR A 27 1.53 7.43 -6.92
N ILE A 28 2.48 6.86 -7.66
CA ILE A 28 3.80 7.48 -7.87
C ILE A 28 3.66 8.77 -8.69
N ALA A 29 2.83 8.77 -9.74
CA ALA A 29 2.57 9.92 -10.59
C ALA A 29 1.89 11.06 -9.81
N ARG A 30 0.89 10.72 -9.00
CA ARG A 30 0.21 11.64 -8.08
C ARG A 30 1.21 12.26 -7.11
N PHE A 31 2.02 11.43 -6.46
CA PHE A 31 3.07 11.89 -5.55
C PHE A 31 4.03 12.85 -6.24
N ILE A 32 4.60 12.51 -7.41
CA ILE A 32 5.56 13.37 -8.09
C ILE A 32 4.92 14.72 -8.48
N ARG A 33 3.65 14.72 -8.90
CA ARG A 33 2.91 15.93 -9.26
C ARG A 33 2.71 16.85 -8.05
N GLU A 34 2.24 16.33 -6.94
CA GLU A 34 2.02 17.09 -5.71
C GLU A 34 3.34 17.54 -5.07
N ALA A 35 4.34 16.65 -5.05
CA ALA A 35 5.67 16.94 -4.55
C ALA A 35 6.39 18.05 -5.34
N ALA A 36 6.04 18.25 -6.61
CA ALA A 36 6.59 19.32 -7.43
C ALA A 36 6.22 20.73 -6.90
N GLU A 37 5.20 20.87 -6.06
CA GLU A 37 4.88 22.15 -5.40
C GLU A 37 5.88 22.51 -4.30
N TYR A 38 6.49 21.49 -3.68
CA TYR A 38 7.50 21.64 -2.63
C TYR A 38 8.92 21.77 -3.16
N VAL A 39 9.14 21.49 -4.45
CA VAL A 39 10.44 21.53 -5.10
C VAL A 39 10.40 22.65 -6.15
N PRO A 40 11.40 23.55 -6.23
CA PRO A 40 11.43 24.61 -7.25
C PRO A 40 11.77 24.04 -8.65
N PHE A 41 10.89 23.20 -9.19
CA PHE A 41 11.08 22.41 -10.39
C PHE A 41 9.85 22.46 -11.29
N SER A 42 10.07 22.74 -12.58
CA SER A 42 9.01 22.60 -13.58
C SER A 42 8.80 21.12 -13.90
N LEU A 43 7.60 20.62 -13.69
CA LEU A 43 7.17 19.29 -14.12
C LEU A 43 5.91 19.44 -14.98
N LYS A 44 6.03 19.19 -16.29
CA LYS A 44 4.87 19.25 -17.20
C LYS A 44 4.31 17.85 -17.41
N THR A 45 2.99 17.70 -17.37
CA THR A 45 2.33 16.44 -17.73
C THR A 45 2.31 16.28 -19.26
N VAL A 46 2.44 15.03 -19.73
CA VAL A 46 2.34 14.70 -21.15
C VAL A 46 0.96 14.09 -21.41
N SER A 47 0.00 14.91 -21.83
CA SER A 47 -1.42 14.54 -21.89
C SER A 47 -1.76 13.30 -22.73
N GLN A 48 -0.92 12.93 -23.71
CA GLN A 48 -1.12 11.77 -24.57
C GLN A 48 -0.55 10.46 -24.01
N LEU A 49 0.25 10.52 -22.94
CA LEU A 49 0.94 9.36 -22.38
C LEU A 49 0.57 9.22 -20.89
N PRO A 50 -0.01 8.09 -20.48
CA PRO A 50 -0.35 7.85 -19.08
C PRO A 50 0.86 8.05 -18.17
N HIS A 51 0.65 8.77 -17.07
CA HIS A 51 1.63 8.93 -16.00
C HIS A 51 3.01 9.43 -16.45
N ALA A 52 3.05 10.17 -17.56
CA ALA A 52 4.27 10.67 -18.17
C ALA A 52 4.47 12.17 -17.92
N PHE A 53 5.74 12.53 -17.73
CA PHE A 53 6.15 13.87 -17.34
C PHE A 53 7.35 14.35 -18.16
N GLU A 54 7.41 15.66 -18.39
CA GLU A 54 8.58 16.35 -18.91
C GLU A 54 9.25 17.15 -17.78
N PRO A 55 10.28 16.58 -17.14
CA PRO A 55 11.06 17.26 -16.11
C PRO A 55 11.85 18.44 -16.68
N GLY A 56 11.87 19.55 -15.93
CA GLY A 56 12.73 20.69 -16.17
C GLY A 56 14.20 20.41 -15.84
N ARG A 57 14.98 21.47 -15.65
CA ARG A 57 16.35 21.36 -15.13
C ARG A 57 16.30 20.93 -13.66
N THR A 58 17.10 19.93 -13.28
CA THR A 58 17.15 19.45 -11.89
C THR A 58 17.62 20.57 -10.95
N PRO A 59 16.82 20.95 -9.93
CA PRO A 59 17.19 22.03 -9.03
C PRO A 59 18.40 21.69 -8.17
N SER A 60 19.23 22.68 -7.86
CA SER A 60 20.42 22.50 -7.00
C SER A 60 20.06 22.04 -5.60
N VAL A 61 18.87 22.41 -5.08
CA VAL A 61 18.41 21.99 -3.75
C VAL A 61 18.26 20.48 -3.61
N LEU A 62 17.98 19.76 -4.70
CA LEU A 62 17.91 18.30 -4.70
C LEU A 62 19.29 17.64 -4.62
N ARG A 63 20.32 18.29 -5.18
CA ARG A 63 21.70 17.74 -5.19
C ARG A 63 22.34 17.66 -3.82
N ARG A 64 21.80 18.38 -2.82
CA ARG A 64 22.33 18.33 -1.45
C ARG A 64 22.26 16.92 -0.87
N TYR A 65 21.23 16.15 -1.26
CA TYR A 65 20.99 14.78 -0.77
C TYR A 65 22.02 13.76 -1.27
N GLU A 66 22.73 14.06 -2.36
CA GLU A 66 23.84 13.22 -2.84
C GLU A 66 24.99 13.10 -1.81
N ARG A 67 25.03 14.02 -0.84
CA ARG A 67 26.06 14.07 0.22
C ARG A 67 25.63 13.36 1.50
N ASP A 68 24.38 12.88 1.58
CA ASP A 68 23.90 12.18 2.75
C ASP A 68 24.62 10.81 2.86
N PRO A 69 25.06 10.37 4.06
CA PRO A 69 25.80 9.11 4.21
C PRO A 69 25.03 7.87 3.77
N ASP A 70 23.70 7.94 3.77
CA ASP A 70 22.79 6.86 3.38
C ASP A 70 22.37 6.93 1.90
N TRP A 71 22.84 7.93 1.13
CA TRP A 71 22.59 8.04 -0.30
C TRP A 71 23.45 7.04 -1.08
N LYS A 72 22.83 5.93 -1.51
CA LYS A 72 23.49 4.83 -2.25
C LYS A 72 23.14 4.82 -3.74
N LEU A 73 22.68 5.94 -4.28
CA LEU A 73 22.19 6.08 -5.65
C LEU A 73 23.16 6.88 -6.53
N PRO A 74 23.12 6.72 -7.86
CA PRO A 74 23.87 7.58 -8.78
C PRO A 74 23.60 9.08 -8.54
N ALA A 75 24.57 9.91 -8.95
CA ALA A 75 24.42 11.37 -8.89
C ALA A 75 23.27 11.85 -9.79
N LEU A 76 22.62 12.96 -9.40
CA LEU A 76 21.50 13.49 -10.16
C LEU A 76 21.97 14.09 -11.49
N ALA A 77 21.27 13.71 -12.57
CA ALA A 77 21.44 14.34 -13.86
C ALA A 77 21.09 15.84 -13.80
N THR A 78 21.78 16.68 -14.59
CA THR A 78 21.47 18.12 -14.70
C THR A 78 20.09 18.36 -15.30
N LYS A 79 19.67 17.48 -16.19
CA LYS A 79 18.34 17.46 -16.79
C LYS A 79 18.01 16.01 -17.10
N TYR A 80 16.86 15.55 -16.66
CA TYR A 80 16.34 14.23 -17.03
C TYR A 80 15.58 14.33 -18.37
N PRO A 81 15.54 13.26 -19.18
CA PRO A 81 14.65 13.19 -20.33
C PRO A 81 13.19 13.08 -19.87
N ARG A 82 12.25 13.00 -20.81
CA ARG A 82 10.86 12.66 -20.48
C ARG A 82 10.82 11.33 -19.73
N CYS A 83 9.99 11.26 -18.70
CA CYS A 83 9.86 10.10 -17.86
C CYS A 83 8.41 9.63 -17.73
N SER A 84 8.23 8.40 -17.29
CA SER A 84 6.93 7.88 -16.84
C SER A 84 7.12 7.05 -15.58
N THR A 85 6.10 7.00 -14.73
CA THR A 85 6.06 6.09 -13.57
C THR A 85 5.49 4.73 -13.96
N ASP A 86 4.84 4.64 -15.12
CA ASP A 86 4.33 3.40 -15.69
C ASP A 86 5.39 2.71 -16.54
N ARG A 87 5.65 1.43 -16.24
CA ARG A 87 6.71 0.67 -16.90
C ARG A 87 6.41 0.44 -18.37
N GLU A 88 5.19 0.05 -18.69
CA GLU A 88 4.80 -0.28 -20.07
C GLU A 88 4.84 0.96 -20.96
N THR A 89 4.35 2.09 -20.45
CA THR A 89 4.43 3.39 -21.12
C THR A 89 5.88 3.83 -21.32
N ALA A 90 6.73 3.67 -20.30
CA ALA A 90 8.15 4.01 -20.40
C ALA A 90 8.88 3.19 -21.46
N GLU A 91 8.71 1.86 -21.44
CA GLU A 91 9.35 0.94 -22.40
C GLU A 91 8.85 1.19 -23.84
N LYS A 92 7.54 1.34 -24.06
CA LYS A 92 6.97 1.56 -25.41
C LYS A 92 7.39 2.89 -26.04
N ASN A 93 7.60 3.92 -25.22
CA ASN A 93 7.87 5.28 -25.69
C ASN A 93 9.31 5.73 -25.45
N ASN A 94 10.22 4.83 -25.05
CA ASN A 94 11.61 5.13 -24.68
C ASN A 94 11.74 6.30 -23.69
N LEU A 95 10.91 6.29 -22.64
CA LEU A 95 10.97 7.26 -21.55
C LEU A 95 11.82 6.72 -20.40
N GLU A 96 12.38 7.63 -19.60
CA GLU A 96 13.00 7.25 -18.33
C GLU A 96 11.94 6.69 -17.38
N TRP A 97 12.17 5.49 -16.83
CA TRP A 97 11.23 4.90 -15.88
C TRP A 97 11.56 5.37 -14.46
N VAL A 98 10.75 6.27 -13.92
CA VAL A 98 10.98 6.92 -12.62
C VAL A 98 10.05 6.31 -11.57
N THR A 99 10.65 5.66 -10.56
CA THR A 99 9.96 4.89 -9.51
C THR A 99 10.78 4.93 -8.21
N PRO A 100 10.29 4.48 -7.04
CA PRO A 100 11.14 4.33 -5.85
C PRO A 100 12.48 3.64 -6.14
N GLY A 101 13.56 4.22 -5.61
CA GLY A 101 14.94 3.84 -5.93
C GLY A 101 15.56 4.55 -7.15
N HIS A 102 14.80 5.29 -7.96
CA HIS A 102 15.38 6.17 -8.98
C HIS A 102 15.93 7.46 -8.34
N PRO A 103 17.14 7.96 -8.71
CA PRO A 103 17.75 9.14 -8.08
C PRO A 103 16.85 10.37 -8.03
N LEU A 104 16.18 10.71 -9.14
CA LEU A 104 15.25 11.85 -9.17
C LEU A 104 14.10 11.67 -8.17
N PHE A 105 13.50 10.48 -8.12
CA PHE A 105 12.37 10.20 -7.25
C PHE A 105 12.79 10.30 -5.78
N GLU A 106 13.91 9.69 -5.41
CA GLU A 106 14.39 9.69 -4.02
C GLU A 106 14.82 11.08 -3.55
N ALA A 107 15.40 11.89 -4.44
CA ALA A 107 15.73 13.27 -4.11
C ALA A 107 14.47 14.13 -3.89
N VAL A 108 13.47 14.00 -4.76
CA VAL A 108 12.16 14.67 -4.60
C VAL A 108 11.50 14.20 -3.31
N ARG A 109 11.42 12.88 -3.06
CA ARG A 109 10.86 12.30 -1.85
C ARG A 109 11.51 12.81 -0.57
N ARG A 110 12.85 12.80 -0.49
CA ARG A 110 13.58 13.36 0.66
C ARG A 110 13.32 14.85 0.82
N HIS A 111 13.24 15.59 -0.28
CA HIS A 111 12.95 17.02 -0.23
C HIS A 111 11.58 17.33 0.34
N THR A 112 10.55 16.74 -0.26
CA THR A 112 9.16 16.92 0.16
C THR A 112 8.97 16.48 1.61
N TYR A 113 9.53 15.32 2.00
CA TYR A 113 9.46 14.85 3.39
C TYR A 113 10.08 15.85 4.38
N LEU A 114 11.27 16.37 4.09
CA LEU A 114 11.95 17.32 4.99
C LEU A 114 11.28 18.70 5.03
N GLN A 115 10.67 19.15 3.93
CA GLN A 115 9.88 20.39 3.94
C GLN A 115 8.55 20.22 4.68
N GLY A 116 7.95 19.03 4.57
CA GLY A 116 6.67 18.72 5.19
C GLY A 116 6.75 18.39 6.69
N LEU A 117 7.92 18.02 7.22
CA LEU A 117 8.03 17.43 8.56
C LEU A 117 7.55 18.34 9.70
N ASP A 118 7.96 19.61 9.72
CA ASP A 118 7.53 20.57 10.75
C ASP A 118 6.01 20.87 10.71
N PRO A 119 5.42 21.25 9.56
CA PRO A 119 3.97 21.45 9.49
C PRO A 119 3.18 20.16 9.70
N PHE A 120 3.66 19.00 9.20
CA PHE A 120 3.02 17.72 9.42
C PHE A 120 2.95 17.35 10.91
N GLY A 121 4.02 17.60 11.67
CA GLY A 121 4.06 17.33 13.11
C GLY A 121 3.14 18.21 13.96
N LYS A 122 2.62 19.33 13.43
CA LYS A 122 1.66 20.21 14.12
C LYS A 122 0.24 19.65 14.13
N GLY A 123 -0.04 18.63 13.31
CA GLY A 123 -1.38 18.09 13.13
C GLY A 123 -2.24 18.91 12.18
N GLY A 124 -3.51 18.54 12.08
CA GLY A 124 -4.50 19.20 11.23
C GLY A 124 -5.92 18.99 11.72
N CYS A 125 -6.85 19.82 11.25
CA CYS A 125 -8.27 19.67 11.53
C CYS A 125 -9.01 19.27 10.25
N PHE A 126 -10.01 18.39 10.37
CA PHE A 126 -10.76 17.89 9.24
C PHE A 126 -12.25 17.75 9.58
N TYR A 127 -13.12 17.92 8.59
CA TYR A 127 -14.53 17.57 8.70
C TYR A 127 -14.78 16.14 8.23
N SER A 128 -15.71 15.46 8.89
CA SER A 128 -16.20 14.14 8.51
C SER A 128 -17.72 14.10 8.46
N LEU A 129 -18.26 13.42 7.45
CA LEU A 129 -19.68 13.08 7.38
C LEU A 129 -20.06 11.88 8.27
N GLN A 130 -19.08 11.01 8.56
CA GLN A 130 -19.26 9.75 9.28
C GLN A 130 -19.29 9.94 10.81
N HIS A 131 -18.71 11.03 11.31
CA HIS A 131 -18.60 11.28 12.75
C HIS A 131 -19.72 12.21 13.25
N ASP A 132 -20.43 11.77 14.29
CA ASP A 132 -21.44 12.57 15.00
C ASP A 132 -20.84 13.47 16.09
N LYS A 133 -19.66 13.10 16.62
CA LYS A 133 -18.94 13.83 17.66
C LYS A 133 -17.46 14.03 17.25
N PRO A 134 -16.76 15.03 17.80
CA PRO A 134 -15.33 15.19 17.58
C PRO A 134 -14.52 13.96 18.02
N VAL A 135 -13.53 13.57 17.23
CA VAL A 135 -12.56 12.52 17.56
C VAL A 135 -11.14 12.98 17.25
N ARG A 136 -10.14 12.38 17.89
CA ARG A 136 -8.72 12.57 17.57
C ARG A 136 -8.18 11.30 16.93
N ILE A 137 -7.43 11.43 15.84
CA ILE A 137 -6.74 10.32 15.20
C ILE A 137 -5.24 10.52 15.29
N ASP A 138 -4.57 9.62 15.99
CA ASP A 138 -3.13 9.65 16.23
C ASP A 138 -2.42 8.69 15.26
N PHE A 139 -1.45 9.21 14.52
CA PHE A 139 -0.68 8.43 13.56
C PHE A 139 0.66 8.03 14.17
N TYR A 140 0.88 6.74 14.31
CA TYR A 140 2.12 6.18 14.82
C TYR A 140 2.92 5.50 13.72
N LYS A 141 4.24 5.58 13.82
CA LYS A 141 5.17 4.80 13.02
C LYS A 141 5.89 3.83 13.95
N ALA A 142 6.02 2.57 13.57
CA ALA A 142 6.79 1.59 14.34
C ALA A 142 7.63 0.69 13.43
N ARG A 143 8.77 0.24 13.95
CA ARG A 143 9.71 -0.63 13.25
C ARG A 143 9.92 -1.93 14.00
N VAL A 144 9.96 -3.04 13.28
CA VAL A 144 10.47 -4.32 13.77
C VAL A 144 11.90 -4.47 13.29
N VAL A 145 12.82 -4.67 14.23
CA VAL A 145 14.27 -4.75 13.99
C VAL A 145 14.77 -6.11 14.44
N ASP A 146 15.61 -6.73 13.62
CA ASP A 146 16.24 -8.01 13.94
C ASP A 146 17.47 -7.86 14.86
N GLY A 147 18.03 -8.97 15.33
CA GLY A 147 19.19 -8.97 16.23
C GLY A 147 20.49 -8.45 15.60
N LEU A 148 20.50 -8.17 14.29
CA LEU A 148 21.60 -7.53 13.57
C LEU A 148 21.40 -6.01 13.46
N GLY A 149 20.26 -5.48 13.90
CA GLY A 149 19.91 -4.07 13.76
C GLY A 149 19.27 -3.73 12.40
N HIS A 150 18.90 -4.71 11.59
CA HIS A 150 18.21 -4.45 10.33
C HIS A 150 16.71 -4.29 10.54
N VAL A 151 16.14 -3.22 9.96
CA VAL A 151 14.69 -3.04 9.92
C VAL A 151 14.09 -4.11 9.01
N THR A 152 13.32 -5.02 9.61
CA THR A 152 12.63 -6.10 8.91
C THR A 152 11.28 -5.62 8.37
N HIS A 153 10.57 -4.80 9.14
CA HIS A 153 9.30 -4.21 8.73
C HIS A 153 9.12 -2.84 9.39
N GLU A 154 8.56 -1.87 8.66
CA GLU A 154 8.13 -0.57 9.18
C GLU A 154 6.68 -0.35 8.76
N ARG A 155 5.82 0.12 9.67
CA ARG A 155 4.38 0.28 9.42
C ARG A 155 3.84 1.55 10.08
N LEU A 156 2.86 2.16 9.43
CA LEU A 156 2.04 3.24 9.99
C LEU A 156 0.78 2.66 10.64
N PHE A 157 0.38 3.22 11.76
CA PHE A 157 -0.84 2.89 12.49
C PHE A 157 -1.64 4.17 12.70
N ALA A 158 -2.96 4.11 12.57
CA ALA A 158 -3.85 5.19 12.97
C ALA A 158 -4.73 4.71 14.12
N VAL A 159 -4.77 5.47 15.21
CA VAL A 159 -5.61 5.18 16.38
C VAL A 159 -6.60 6.30 16.56
N GLU A 160 -7.88 5.98 16.43
CA GLU A 160 -8.97 6.91 16.71
C GLU A 160 -9.35 6.87 18.18
N THR A 161 -9.44 8.04 18.80
CA THR A 161 -9.82 8.25 20.18
C THR A 161 -11.02 9.18 20.23
N SER A 162 -12.04 8.78 20.99
CA SER A 162 -13.23 9.60 21.28
C SER A 162 -13.29 9.93 22.77
N GLU A 163 -14.12 10.89 23.17
CA GLU A 163 -14.23 11.30 24.58
C GLU A 163 -14.84 10.22 25.48
N ASP A 164 -15.78 9.42 24.95
CA ASP A 164 -16.59 8.46 25.72
C ASP A 164 -16.32 6.99 25.33
N GLY A 165 -15.44 6.74 24.38
CA GLY A 165 -15.25 5.43 23.76
C GLY A 165 -13.83 4.90 23.87
N GLU A 166 -13.70 3.57 23.85
CA GLU A 166 -12.41 2.89 23.73
C GLU A 166 -11.71 3.30 22.42
N PRO A 167 -10.36 3.38 22.41
CA PRO A 167 -9.61 3.62 21.19
C PRO A 167 -9.89 2.54 20.14
N ARG A 168 -9.76 2.90 18.86
CA ARG A 168 -9.96 1.98 17.74
C ARG A 168 -8.84 2.10 16.73
N LEU A 169 -8.41 0.95 16.19
CA LEU A 169 -7.49 0.94 15.06
C LEU A 169 -8.23 1.31 13.80
N GLN A 170 -7.60 2.15 13.00
CA GLN A 170 -8.10 2.56 11.71
C GLN A 170 -7.01 2.40 10.65
N GLU A 171 -7.43 2.29 9.39
CA GLU A 171 -6.49 2.34 8.27
C GLU A 171 -6.03 3.79 8.03
N PRO A 172 -4.72 4.05 7.90
CA PRO A 172 -4.20 5.40 7.69
C PRO A 172 -4.78 6.11 6.46
N SER A 173 -5.23 5.35 5.45
CA SER A 173 -5.87 5.88 4.25
C SER A 173 -7.21 6.57 4.52
N MET A 174 -7.86 6.32 5.66
CA MET A 174 -9.12 6.95 6.05
C MET A 174 -9.05 8.48 6.03
N LEU A 175 -7.86 9.06 6.27
CA LEU A 175 -7.64 10.50 6.24
C LEU A 175 -8.07 11.10 4.89
N GLY A 176 -7.98 10.30 3.82
CA GLY A 176 -8.46 10.65 2.50
C GLY A 176 -9.94 10.98 2.41
N ASN A 177 -10.77 10.46 3.30
CA ASN A 177 -12.22 10.66 3.33
C ASN A 177 -12.64 11.96 4.00
N PHE A 178 -11.71 12.68 4.62
CA PHE A 178 -12.02 13.88 5.40
C PHE A 178 -11.65 15.15 4.63
N THR A 179 -12.41 16.21 4.88
CA THR A 179 -12.19 17.51 4.23
C THR A 179 -11.35 18.40 5.16
N PRO A 180 -10.18 18.90 4.74
CA PRO A 180 -9.38 19.80 5.57
C PRO A 180 -10.16 21.04 6.01
N THR A 181 -9.96 21.48 7.24
CA THR A 181 -10.55 22.71 7.79
C THR A 181 -9.57 23.42 8.70
N GLU A 182 -9.80 24.73 8.90
CA GLU A 182 -9.14 25.49 9.95
C GLU A 182 -9.53 24.95 11.34
N PRO A 183 -8.67 25.13 12.36
CA PRO A 183 -9.00 24.77 13.73
C PRO A 183 -10.25 25.50 14.23
N PRO A 184 -11.10 24.84 15.06
CA PRO A 184 -12.26 25.49 15.65
C PRO A 184 -11.82 26.50 16.71
N ASP A 185 -12.63 27.55 16.94
CA ASP A 185 -12.38 28.56 17.97
C ASP A 185 -12.24 27.94 19.38
N ALA A 186 -13.05 26.91 19.66
CA ALA A 186 -12.98 26.12 20.88
C ALA A 186 -12.49 24.70 20.55
N ILE A 187 -11.30 24.37 21.02
CA ILE A 187 -10.71 23.03 20.84
C ILE A 187 -11.49 22.03 21.70
N PRO A 188 -12.05 20.96 21.11
CA PRO A 188 -12.73 19.92 21.87
C PRO A 188 -11.78 19.21 22.84
N SER A 189 -12.31 18.77 23.99
CA SER A 189 -11.58 18.04 25.04
C SER A 189 -10.81 16.83 24.51
N VAL A 190 -11.37 16.12 23.52
CA VAL A 190 -10.75 14.93 22.89
C VAL A 190 -9.34 15.20 22.35
N ALA A 191 -9.02 16.43 21.94
CA ALA A 191 -7.69 16.80 21.48
C ALA A 191 -6.61 16.61 22.58
N THR A 192 -7.01 16.70 23.85
CA THR A 192 -6.14 16.65 25.02
C THR A 192 -6.21 15.34 25.80
N VAL A 193 -6.98 14.35 25.32
CA VAL A 193 -7.09 13.04 25.96
C VAL A 193 -5.69 12.40 26.09
N PRO A 194 -5.35 11.75 27.21
CA PRO A 194 -4.02 11.16 27.42
C PRO A 194 -3.61 10.15 26.34
N ASP A 195 -2.33 9.81 26.32
CA ASP A 195 -1.74 8.86 25.39
C ASP A 195 -2.36 7.45 25.51
N VAL A 196 -2.60 6.83 24.36
CA VAL A 196 -3.19 5.50 24.20
C VAL A 196 -2.13 4.39 24.14
N GLY A 197 -0.91 4.67 24.61
CA GLY A 197 0.26 3.80 24.43
C GLY A 197 0.11 2.36 24.91
N ALA A 198 -0.56 2.13 26.04
CA ALA A 198 -0.83 0.77 26.54
C ALA A 198 -1.78 0.00 25.60
N TRP A 199 -2.87 0.66 25.19
CA TRP A 199 -3.83 0.10 24.25
C TRP A 199 -3.19 -0.17 22.88
N LEU A 200 -2.43 0.79 22.36
CA LEU A 200 -1.66 0.68 21.11
C LEU A 200 -0.69 -0.51 21.16
N ASN A 201 -0.02 -0.71 22.29
CA ASN A 201 0.92 -1.83 22.46
C ASN A 201 0.21 -3.18 22.37
N GLU A 202 -0.92 -3.33 23.05
CA GLU A 202 -1.69 -4.58 23.10
C GLU A 202 -2.39 -4.88 21.77
N HIS A 203 -3.04 -3.87 21.17
CA HIS A 203 -3.95 -4.09 20.04
C HIS A 203 -3.30 -3.91 18.67
N ALA A 204 -2.16 -3.20 18.59
CA ALA A 204 -1.49 -2.91 17.32
C ALA A 204 -0.04 -3.42 17.26
N LEU A 205 0.80 -3.00 18.22
CA LEU A 205 2.25 -3.24 18.13
C LEU A 205 2.63 -4.69 18.43
N THR A 206 2.01 -5.31 19.43
CA THR A 206 2.25 -6.73 19.75
C THR A 206 1.78 -7.64 18.60
N PRO A 207 0.54 -7.49 18.06
CA PRO A 207 0.13 -8.23 16.87
C PRO A 207 1.06 -8.01 15.68
N PHE A 208 1.51 -6.78 15.44
CA PHE A 208 2.46 -6.46 14.37
C PHE A 208 3.82 -7.18 14.55
N LEU A 209 4.36 -7.22 15.77
CA LEU A 209 5.60 -7.93 16.07
C LEU A 209 5.43 -9.44 15.83
N GLU A 210 4.33 -10.02 16.28
CA GLU A 210 4.09 -11.46 16.17
C GLU A 210 3.78 -11.88 14.72
N GLU A 211 3.05 -11.06 13.96
CA GLU A 211 2.88 -11.24 12.51
C GLU A 211 4.25 -11.26 11.81
N THR A 212 5.08 -10.24 12.08
CA THR A 212 6.42 -10.14 11.48
C THR A 212 7.33 -11.29 11.91
N ARG A 213 7.22 -11.75 13.17
CA ARG A 213 7.96 -12.89 13.71
C ARG A 213 7.60 -14.18 13.01
N ALA A 214 6.31 -14.45 12.81
CA ALA A 214 5.83 -15.64 12.13
C ALA A 214 6.37 -15.70 10.69
N GLU A 215 6.31 -14.60 9.94
CA GLU A 215 6.84 -14.53 8.58
C GLU A 215 8.37 -14.70 8.55
N ARG A 216 9.07 -14.02 9.46
CA ARG A 216 10.53 -14.03 9.52
C ARG A 216 11.10 -15.40 9.85
N ILE A 217 10.49 -16.14 10.78
CA ILE A 217 10.93 -17.49 11.14
C ILE A 217 10.88 -18.41 9.91
N VAL A 218 9.78 -18.40 9.18
CA VAL A 218 9.61 -19.21 7.96
C VAL A 218 10.66 -18.85 6.89
N GLU A 219 10.93 -17.57 6.71
CA GLU A 219 11.95 -17.10 5.77
C GLU A 219 13.36 -17.55 6.19
N VAL A 220 13.73 -17.32 7.45
CA VAL A 220 15.06 -17.64 8.00
C VAL A 220 15.29 -19.14 7.98
N ASP A 221 14.31 -19.97 8.30
CA ASP A 221 14.45 -21.43 8.28
C ASP A 221 14.69 -21.97 6.87
N ARG A 222 14.05 -21.38 5.86
CA ARG A 222 14.31 -21.71 4.45
C ARG A 222 15.73 -21.33 4.05
N ILE A 223 16.20 -20.14 4.44
CA ILE A 223 17.56 -19.69 4.16
C ILE A 223 18.57 -20.58 4.88
N ALA A 224 18.34 -20.89 6.16
CA ALA A 224 19.19 -21.74 6.98
C ALA A 224 19.32 -23.13 6.34
N SER A 225 18.22 -23.75 5.98
CA SER A 225 18.22 -25.07 5.31
C SER A 225 19.05 -25.05 4.02
N HIS A 226 18.95 -23.98 3.21
CA HIS A 226 19.72 -23.85 1.99
C HIS A 226 21.21 -23.61 2.24
N VAL A 227 21.54 -22.77 3.22
CA VAL A 227 22.93 -22.47 3.62
C VAL A 227 23.61 -23.72 4.18
N GLU A 228 22.93 -24.47 5.06
CA GLU A 228 23.43 -25.72 5.62
C GLU A 228 23.72 -26.75 4.53
N LEU A 229 22.78 -26.96 3.61
CA LEU A 229 22.96 -27.89 2.51
C LEU A 229 24.14 -27.49 1.62
N SER A 230 24.20 -26.21 1.22
CA SER A 230 25.20 -25.71 0.28
C SER A 230 26.60 -25.70 0.87
N LEU A 231 26.76 -25.27 2.14
CA LEU A 231 28.07 -25.24 2.79
C LEU A 231 28.55 -26.64 3.20
N THR A 232 27.65 -27.54 3.56
CA THR A 232 28.01 -28.95 3.83
C THR A 232 28.54 -29.63 2.57
N GLU A 233 27.89 -29.45 1.42
CA GLU A 233 28.38 -29.95 0.13
C GLU A 233 29.76 -29.36 -0.24
N LEU A 234 29.96 -28.05 -0.02
CA LEU A 234 31.26 -27.41 -0.30
C LEU A 234 32.38 -27.90 0.64
N LEU A 235 32.06 -28.14 1.91
CA LEU A 235 33.00 -28.71 2.88
C LEU A 235 33.38 -30.13 2.50
N GLN A 236 32.40 -30.98 2.15
CA GLN A 236 32.68 -32.35 1.71
C GLN A 236 33.61 -32.38 0.49
N ARG A 237 33.39 -31.49 -0.50
CA ARG A 237 34.29 -31.38 -1.67
C ARG A 237 35.69 -30.92 -1.28
N ALA A 238 35.80 -30.02 -0.29
CA ALA A 238 37.11 -29.59 0.22
C ALA A 238 37.82 -30.72 0.97
N ASP A 239 37.09 -31.53 1.75
CA ASP A 239 37.64 -32.72 2.43
C ASP A 239 38.16 -33.76 1.43
N GLU A 240 37.42 -34.01 0.34
CA GLU A 240 37.86 -34.88 -0.75
C GLU A 240 39.13 -34.35 -1.44
N GLU A 241 39.25 -33.03 -1.62
CA GLU A 241 40.42 -32.36 -2.19
C GLU A 241 41.64 -32.46 -1.25
N ILE A 242 41.44 -32.26 0.06
CA ILE A 242 42.46 -32.48 1.10
C ILE A 242 42.94 -33.92 1.07
N GLY A 243 42.03 -34.90 1.08
CA GLY A 243 42.38 -36.32 1.05
C GLY A 243 43.19 -36.71 -0.19
N ARG A 244 42.83 -36.16 -1.36
CA ARG A 244 43.58 -36.37 -2.61
C ARG A 244 44.98 -35.74 -2.54
N ALA A 245 45.07 -34.48 -2.11
CA ALA A 245 46.35 -33.79 -2.02
C ALA A 245 47.29 -34.43 -0.99
N ALA A 246 46.76 -34.90 0.14
CA ALA A 246 47.51 -35.65 1.16
C ALA A 246 48.09 -36.95 0.59
N GLY A 247 47.30 -37.73 -0.17
CA GLY A 247 47.82 -38.92 -0.86
C GLY A 247 48.91 -38.60 -1.90
N GLU A 248 48.81 -37.48 -2.61
CA GLU A 248 49.86 -37.02 -3.54
C GLU A 248 51.15 -36.57 -2.83
N VAL A 249 51.04 -35.98 -1.63
CA VAL A 249 52.19 -35.65 -0.77
C VAL A 249 52.92 -36.93 -0.34
N GLU A 250 52.19 -37.97 0.07
CA GLU A 250 52.79 -39.28 0.42
C GLU A 250 53.53 -39.90 -0.78
N GLN A 251 53.00 -39.72 -1.98
CA GLN A 251 53.62 -40.14 -3.24
C GLN A 251 54.75 -39.22 -3.73
N LYS A 252 55.09 -38.17 -2.98
CA LYS A 252 56.13 -37.17 -3.30
C LYS A 252 55.91 -36.46 -4.64
N VAL A 253 54.66 -36.24 -5.02
CA VAL A 253 54.31 -35.48 -6.22
C VAL A 253 54.70 -34.01 -6.03
N SER A 254 55.40 -33.44 -7.01
CA SER A 254 55.84 -32.04 -6.95
C SER A 254 54.66 -31.07 -6.83
N GLY A 255 54.76 -30.11 -5.90
CA GLY A 255 53.73 -29.10 -5.65
C GLY A 255 52.50 -29.59 -4.88
N ALA A 256 52.45 -30.87 -4.46
CA ALA A 256 51.33 -31.42 -3.69
C ALA A 256 51.18 -30.78 -2.30
N GLU A 257 52.28 -30.43 -1.64
CA GLU A 257 52.26 -29.74 -0.33
C GLU A 257 51.57 -28.37 -0.42
N GLY A 258 51.83 -27.61 -1.49
CA GLY A 258 51.18 -26.32 -1.72
C GLY A 258 49.68 -26.47 -2.04
N ARG A 259 49.30 -27.50 -2.80
CA ARG A 259 47.88 -27.82 -3.06
C ARG A 259 47.14 -28.21 -1.78
N LEU A 260 47.77 -29.04 -0.94
CA LEU A 260 47.22 -29.44 0.36
C LEU A 260 46.98 -28.22 1.25
N ALA A 261 47.98 -27.35 1.42
CA ALA A 261 47.84 -26.14 2.24
C ALA A 261 46.72 -25.20 1.74
N LEU A 262 46.55 -25.07 0.42
CA LEU A 262 45.47 -24.27 -0.16
C LEU A 262 44.09 -24.90 0.10
N ALA A 263 43.96 -26.23 -0.02
CA ALA A 263 42.73 -26.96 0.23
C ALA A 263 42.34 -26.88 1.72
N GLU A 264 43.30 -27.02 2.64
CA GLU A 264 43.10 -26.86 4.08
C GLU A 264 42.64 -25.44 4.44
N THR A 265 43.28 -24.42 3.85
CA THR A 265 42.88 -23.01 4.04
C THR A 265 41.45 -22.78 3.57
N ARG A 266 41.10 -23.28 2.38
CA ARG A 266 39.75 -23.18 1.83
C ARG A 266 38.71 -23.88 2.71
N HIS A 267 39.03 -25.06 3.24
CA HIS A 267 38.16 -25.78 4.17
C HIS A 267 37.93 -24.96 5.45
N ALA A 268 38.99 -24.41 6.05
CA ALA A 268 38.90 -23.56 7.24
C ALA A 268 38.03 -22.31 7.01
N ASP A 269 38.17 -21.66 5.84
CA ASP A 269 37.34 -20.52 5.46
C ASP A 269 35.85 -20.87 5.32
N LEU A 270 35.55 -22.01 4.69
CA LEU A 270 34.18 -22.52 4.55
C LEU A 270 33.56 -22.85 5.92
N LEU A 271 34.34 -23.44 6.83
CA LEU A 271 33.90 -23.77 8.17
C LEU A 271 33.57 -22.51 8.97
N SER A 272 34.48 -21.52 8.97
CA SER A 272 34.28 -20.22 9.60
C SER A 272 33.05 -19.49 9.01
N ARG A 273 32.88 -19.54 7.69
CA ARG A 273 31.71 -18.97 7.02
C ARG A 273 30.41 -19.63 7.46
N ARG A 274 30.38 -20.97 7.61
CA ARG A 274 29.21 -21.71 8.09
C ARG A 274 28.83 -21.28 9.50
N ASP A 275 29.80 -21.24 10.42
CA ASP A 275 29.55 -20.90 11.80
C ASP A 275 29.11 -19.44 11.96
N ARG A 276 29.71 -18.52 11.19
CA ARG A 276 29.25 -17.12 11.12
C ARG A 276 27.82 -17.03 10.61
N ARG A 277 27.49 -17.71 9.50
CA ARG A 277 26.13 -17.68 8.93
C ARG A 277 25.09 -18.26 9.89
N ARG A 278 25.41 -19.33 10.62
CA ARG A 278 24.54 -19.87 11.67
C ARG A 278 24.22 -18.84 12.75
N LYS A 279 25.25 -18.14 13.27
CA LYS A 279 25.07 -17.08 14.27
C LYS A 279 24.25 -15.91 13.75
N GLU A 280 24.52 -15.45 12.53
CA GLU A 280 23.75 -14.38 11.89
C GLU A 280 22.27 -14.77 11.71
N LEU A 281 22.00 -16.00 11.26
CA LEU A 281 20.63 -16.50 11.09
C LEU A 281 19.90 -16.61 12.43
N GLU A 282 20.58 -17.01 13.49
CA GLU A 282 19.99 -17.03 14.83
C GLU A 282 19.65 -15.62 15.31
N GLN A 283 20.55 -14.65 15.11
CA GLN A 283 20.28 -13.25 15.44
C GLN A 283 19.11 -12.67 14.61
N GLN A 284 18.96 -13.09 13.36
CA GLN A 284 17.84 -12.70 12.50
C GLN A 284 16.47 -13.20 12.98
N ARG A 285 16.42 -14.23 13.84
CA ARG A 285 15.18 -14.71 14.48
C ARG A 285 14.76 -13.82 15.65
N SER A 286 15.71 -13.12 16.27
CA SER A 286 15.45 -12.24 17.41
C SER A 286 14.87 -10.91 16.93
N LEU A 287 13.55 -10.78 16.96
CA LEU A 287 12.85 -9.55 16.61
C LEU A 287 12.46 -8.72 17.84
N SER A 288 12.59 -7.40 17.70
CA SER A 288 12.19 -6.41 18.69
C SER A 288 11.45 -5.24 18.03
N LEU A 289 10.54 -4.60 18.78
CA LEU A 289 9.92 -3.34 18.39
C LEU A 289 10.84 -2.17 18.75
N GLN A 290 11.05 -1.25 17.82
CA GLN A 290 11.84 -0.04 18.01
C GLN A 290 11.19 1.16 17.31
N ALA A 291 11.61 2.36 17.70
CA ALA A 291 11.19 3.63 17.08
C ALA A 291 9.66 3.76 16.92
N VAL A 292 8.94 3.46 18.01
CA VAL A 292 7.50 3.75 18.11
C VAL A 292 7.34 5.25 18.33
N GLU A 293 6.90 5.95 17.30
CA GLU A 293 6.86 7.41 17.26
C GLU A 293 5.46 7.87 16.86
N LEU A 294 4.85 8.75 17.65
CA LEU A 294 3.70 9.55 17.22
C LEU A 294 4.21 10.59 16.21
N ILE A 295 3.79 10.50 14.95
CA ILE A 295 4.27 11.36 13.87
C ILE A 295 3.38 12.58 13.63
N THR A 296 2.07 12.46 13.89
CA THR A 296 1.09 13.55 13.80
C THR A 296 -0.24 13.13 14.42
N SER A 297 -1.12 14.11 14.66
CA SER A 297 -2.49 13.91 15.11
C SER A 297 -3.46 14.73 14.27
N GLY A 298 -4.62 14.16 13.91
CA GLY A 298 -5.72 14.83 13.24
C GLY A 298 -6.91 15.02 14.19
N LEU A 299 -7.43 16.24 14.30
CA LEU A 299 -8.72 16.50 14.94
C LEU A 299 -9.83 16.39 13.90
N ILE A 300 -10.74 15.44 14.09
CA ILE A 300 -11.86 15.20 13.18
C ILE A 300 -13.12 15.76 13.81
N LEU A 301 -13.80 16.65 13.09
CA LEU A 301 -15.00 17.34 13.49
C LEU A 301 -16.20 16.86 12.66
N PRO A 302 -17.41 16.81 13.24
CA PRO A 302 -18.62 16.61 12.45
C PRO A 302 -18.75 17.72 11.40
N HIS A 303 -19.04 17.35 10.16
CA HIS A 303 -19.25 18.34 9.09
C HIS A 303 -20.49 19.21 9.41
N PRO A 304 -20.41 20.55 9.28
CA PRO A 304 -21.50 21.45 9.68
C PRO A 304 -22.79 21.24 8.87
N GLU A 305 -22.66 20.87 7.59
CA GLU A 305 -23.82 20.64 6.70
C GLU A 305 -24.33 19.19 6.71
N ARG A 306 -23.85 18.34 7.63
CA ARG A 306 -24.16 16.89 7.62
C ARG A 306 -25.64 16.54 7.76
N ASP A 307 -26.42 17.42 8.37
CA ASP A 307 -27.84 17.23 8.62
C ASP A 307 -28.73 17.96 7.60
N THR A 308 -28.12 18.58 6.58
CA THR A 308 -28.89 19.13 5.46
C THR A 308 -29.56 17.99 4.66
N PRO A 309 -30.77 18.18 4.12
CA PRO A 309 -31.44 17.15 3.33
C PRO A 309 -30.64 16.67 2.12
N GLU A 310 -29.80 17.53 1.55
CA GLU A 310 -28.88 17.17 0.46
C GLU A 310 -27.83 16.16 0.92
N VAL A 311 -27.19 16.40 2.06
CA VAL A 311 -26.13 15.54 2.60
C VAL A 311 -26.69 14.29 3.28
N GLN A 312 -27.86 14.36 3.91
CA GLN A 312 -28.54 13.19 4.47
C GLN A 312 -28.90 12.16 3.40
N ARG A 313 -29.24 12.59 2.17
CA ARG A 313 -29.44 11.68 1.03
C ARG A 313 -28.16 11.00 0.57
N LEU A 314 -26.99 11.51 0.95
CA LEU A 314 -25.70 10.90 0.68
C LEU A 314 -25.29 9.90 1.78
N ARG A 315 -26.01 9.86 2.91
CA ARG A 315 -25.73 8.87 3.95
C ARG A 315 -26.16 7.50 3.47
N PRO A 316 -25.31 6.48 3.64
CA PRO A 316 -25.67 5.15 3.22
C PRO A 316 -26.86 4.60 4.01
N ASN A 317 -27.71 3.83 3.33
CA ASN A 317 -28.76 3.07 3.98
C ASN A 317 -28.21 1.69 4.32
N LEU A 318 -27.89 1.48 5.60
CA LEU A 318 -27.28 0.25 6.13
C LEU A 318 -28.06 -1.02 5.74
N GLU A 319 -29.39 -0.97 5.69
CA GLU A 319 -30.20 -2.13 5.28
C GLU A 319 -29.99 -2.44 3.79
N THR A 320 -29.94 -1.41 2.94
CA THR A 320 -29.71 -1.55 1.50
C THR A 320 -28.30 -2.05 1.20
N GLU A 321 -27.30 -1.58 1.95
CA GLU A 321 -25.91 -2.02 1.83
C GLU A 321 -25.72 -3.46 2.26
N ALA A 322 -26.28 -3.86 3.40
CA ALA A 322 -26.20 -5.24 3.89
C ALA A 322 -26.79 -6.23 2.87
N ILE A 323 -27.96 -5.91 2.32
CA ILE A 323 -28.60 -6.73 1.26
C ILE A 323 -27.72 -6.82 0.01
N ALA A 324 -27.11 -5.70 -0.40
CA ALA A 324 -26.24 -5.67 -1.56
C ALA A 324 -24.96 -6.49 -1.34
N MET A 325 -24.34 -6.35 -0.17
CA MET A 325 -23.15 -7.10 0.25
C MET A 325 -23.39 -8.60 0.24
N ASP A 326 -24.47 -9.06 0.86
CA ASP A 326 -24.83 -10.48 0.89
C ASP A 326 -25.01 -11.06 -0.51
N MET A 327 -25.73 -10.35 -1.38
CA MET A 327 -25.95 -10.76 -2.77
C MET A 327 -24.64 -10.84 -3.57
N VAL A 328 -23.75 -9.85 -3.44
CA VAL A 328 -22.46 -9.83 -4.13
C VAL A 328 -21.56 -10.96 -3.63
N MET A 329 -21.49 -11.15 -2.31
CA MET A 329 -20.69 -12.24 -1.73
C MET A 329 -21.20 -13.62 -2.18
N GLU A 330 -22.51 -13.84 -2.20
CA GLU A 330 -23.11 -15.08 -2.68
C GLU A 330 -22.81 -15.30 -4.17
N TYR A 331 -22.96 -14.25 -5.00
CA TYR A 331 -22.63 -14.31 -6.42
C TYR A 331 -21.17 -14.73 -6.64
N GLU A 332 -20.21 -14.09 -5.96
CA GLU A 332 -18.79 -14.39 -6.10
C GLU A 332 -18.43 -15.81 -5.61
N ARG A 333 -19.03 -16.28 -4.50
CA ARG A 333 -18.86 -17.66 -4.01
C ARG A 333 -19.42 -18.67 -5.00
N ASN A 334 -20.56 -18.39 -5.64
CA ASN A 334 -21.16 -19.24 -6.66
C ASN A 334 -20.30 -19.32 -7.94
N GLN A 335 -19.44 -18.32 -8.19
CA GLN A 335 -18.42 -18.37 -9.24
C GLN A 335 -17.15 -19.16 -8.84
N GLY A 336 -17.14 -19.78 -7.64
CA GLY A 336 -16.03 -20.60 -7.15
C GLY A 336 -14.85 -19.81 -6.60
N ARG A 337 -15.05 -18.54 -6.25
CA ARG A 337 -13.99 -17.66 -5.72
C ARG A 337 -13.94 -17.69 -4.20
N GLN A 338 -12.77 -17.38 -3.64
CA GLN A 338 -12.62 -17.10 -2.21
C GLN A 338 -12.98 -15.65 -1.94
N VAL A 339 -13.97 -15.45 -1.06
CA VAL A 339 -14.58 -14.14 -0.81
C VAL A 339 -14.38 -13.75 0.64
N TYR A 340 -13.82 -12.57 0.86
CA TYR A 340 -13.54 -11.99 2.17
C TYR A 340 -14.20 -10.64 2.30
N ASP A 341 -14.91 -10.45 3.41
CA ASP A 341 -15.47 -9.16 3.79
C ASP A 341 -14.39 -8.30 4.47
N VAL A 342 -14.22 -7.07 3.96
CA VAL A 342 -13.26 -6.08 4.46
C VAL A 342 -13.85 -4.67 4.59
N HIS A 343 -15.18 -4.50 4.49
CA HIS A 343 -15.82 -3.18 4.48
C HIS A 343 -15.48 -2.33 5.72
N GLU A 344 -15.42 -2.96 6.90
CA GLU A 344 -15.08 -2.27 8.16
C GLU A 344 -13.63 -1.77 8.23
N LYS A 345 -12.76 -2.22 7.31
CA LYS A 345 -11.36 -1.83 7.29
C LYS A 345 -11.12 -0.49 6.58
N ASN A 346 -12.10 0.10 5.89
CA ASN A 346 -11.89 1.36 5.16
C ASN A 346 -10.76 1.30 4.11
N LEU A 347 -10.59 0.17 3.42
CA LEU A 347 -9.58 -0.02 2.37
C LEU A 347 -9.94 0.65 1.03
N GLY A 348 -11.11 1.30 0.95
CA GLY A 348 -11.65 1.91 -0.27
C GLY A 348 -12.37 0.93 -1.21
N TYR A 349 -12.67 -0.26 -0.68
CA TYR A 349 -13.49 -1.31 -1.28
C TYR A 349 -14.02 -2.23 -0.16
N ASP A 350 -15.11 -2.95 -0.41
CA ASP A 350 -15.81 -3.73 0.60
C ASP A 350 -15.43 -5.21 0.62
N ILE A 351 -15.15 -5.81 -0.54
CA ILE A 351 -14.95 -7.26 -0.69
C ILE A 351 -13.64 -7.55 -1.43
N THR A 352 -12.86 -8.47 -0.91
CA THR A 352 -11.77 -9.13 -1.66
C THR A 352 -12.28 -10.46 -2.22
N SER A 353 -12.20 -10.64 -3.53
CA SER A 353 -12.55 -11.91 -4.19
C SER A 353 -11.38 -12.44 -5.02
N LEU A 354 -10.94 -13.67 -4.73
CA LEU A 354 -9.80 -14.31 -5.38
C LEU A 354 -10.23 -15.61 -6.07
N ASP A 355 -9.99 -15.69 -7.38
CA ASP A 355 -10.10 -16.95 -8.12
C ASP A 355 -8.77 -17.72 -8.05
N LEU A 356 -8.77 -18.86 -7.37
CA LEU A 356 -7.58 -19.73 -7.26
C LEU A 356 -7.24 -20.46 -8.56
N ASN A 357 -8.11 -20.49 -9.56
CA ASN A 357 -7.80 -21.15 -10.83
C ASN A 357 -7.06 -20.21 -11.78
N SER A 358 -7.56 -18.98 -11.92
CA SER A 358 -6.95 -17.96 -12.79
C SER A 358 -5.91 -17.07 -12.10
N GLY A 359 -6.00 -16.95 -10.77
CA GLY A 359 -5.29 -15.95 -9.98
C GLY A 359 -5.85 -14.54 -10.13
N GLU A 360 -7.06 -14.36 -10.67
CA GLU A 360 -7.73 -13.07 -10.74
C GLU A 360 -8.12 -12.60 -9.34
N LEU A 361 -7.55 -11.45 -8.94
CA LEU A 361 -7.95 -10.71 -7.76
C LEU A 361 -8.99 -9.64 -8.17
N ARG A 362 -10.07 -9.54 -7.40
CA ARG A 362 -11.06 -8.47 -7.48
C ARG A 362 -11.15 -7.75 -6.15
N LEU A 363 -10.94 -6.44 -6.18
CA LEU A 363 -11.24 -5.51 -5.11
C LEU A 363 -12.60 -4.90 -5.45
N ILE A 364 -13.64 -5.30 -4.73
CA ILE A 364 -15.03 -5.04 -5.10
C ILE A 364 -15.60 -3.99 -4.15
N GLU A 365 -16.05 -2.89 -4.73
CA GLU A 365 -16.90 -1.90 -4.08
C GLU A 365 -18.37 -2.21 -4.38
N VAL A 366 -19.20 -2.26 -3.35
CA VAL A 366 -20.61 -2.65 -3.46
C VAL A 366 -21.51 -1.46 -3.22
N LYS A 367 -22.41 -1.19 -4.18
CA LYS A 367 -23.37 -0.10 -4.08
C LYS A 367 -24.78 -0.61 -4.23
N GLY A 368 -25.59 -0.40 -3.20
CA GLY A 368 -27.01 -0.75 -3.19
C GLY A 368 -27.91 0.43 -3.57
N LEU A 369 -28.91 0.18 -4.39
CA LEU A 369 -29.96 1.12 -4.76
C LEU A 369 -31.33 0.51 -4.48
N GLY A 370 -32.19 1.27 -3.80
CA GLY A 370 -33.58 0.84 -3.56
C GLY A 370 -34.45 0.78 -4.82
N ALA A 371 -34.10 1.56 -5.85
CA ALA A 371 -34.84 1.67 -7.11
C ALA A 371 -34.10 0.99 -8.29
N ALA A 372 -34.73 1.01 -9.47
CA ALA A 372 -34.16 0.47 -10.71
C ALA A 372 -32.99 1.30 -11.28
N SER A 373 -33.02 2.61 -11.06
CA SER A 373 -31.97 3.54 -11.47
C SER A 373 -31.69 4.56 -10.36
N GLY A 374 -30.52 5.18 -10.42
CA GLY A 374 -30.08 6.14 -9.42
C GLY A 374 -28.64 6.59 -9.65
N THR A 375 -28.17 7.41 -8.72
CA THR A 375 -26.81 7.91 -8.69
C THR A 375 -26.01 7.11 -7.66
N ILE A 376 -24.87 6.59 -8.09
CA ILE A 376 -23.92 5.94 -7.20
C ILE A 376 -22.94 6.99 -6.70
N LEU A 377 -22.69 6.99 -5.40
CA LEU A 377 -21.74 7.87 -4.74
C LEU A 377 -20.55 7.06 -4.28
N LEU A 378 -19.35 7.54 -4.58
CA LEU A 378 -18.09 6.99 -4.08
C LEU A 378 -17.45 7.99 -3.13
N THR A 379 -16.94 7.47 -2.02
CA THR A 379 -16.13 8.27 -1.09
C THR A 379 -14.82 8.68 -1.76
N PRO A 380 -14.13 9.74 -1.28
CA PRO A 380 -12.82 10.11 -1.81
C PRO A 380 -11.81 8.96 -1.81
N ASN A 381 -11.82 8.10 -0.79
CA ASN A 381 -10.92 6.95 -0.71
C ASN A 381 -11.30 5.85 -1.71
N GLU A 382 -12.59 5.54 -1.88
CA GLU A 382 -13.06 4.60 -2.91
C GLU A 382 -12.66 5.07 -4.31
N CYS A 383 -12.85 6.36 -4.60
CA CYS A 383 -12.42 6.98 -5.85
C CYS A 383 -10.92 6.80 -6.09
N ARG A 384 -10.12 7.15 -5.09
CA ARG A 384 -8.66 7.05 -5.15
C ARG A 384 -8.21 5.61 -5.39
N VAL A 385 -8.82 4.64 -4.72
CA VAL A 385 -8.46 3.23 -4.86
C VAL A 385 -8.92 2.67 -6.20
N ALA A 386 -10.07 3.11 -6.73
CA ALA A 386 -10.52 2.77 -8.07
C ALA A 386 -9.56 3.29 -9.15
N GLU A 387 -9.05 4.53 -8.99
CA GLU A 387 -8.02 5.10 -9.85
C GLU A 387 -6.69 4.35 -9.73
N ASP A 388 -6.26 3.99 -8.52
CA ASP A 388 -4.97 3.34 -8.29
C ASP A 388 -4.98 1.86 -8.69
N ARG A 389 -6.12 1.18 -8.62
CA ARG A 389 -6.24 -0.28 -8.78
C ARG A 389 -7.05 -0.69 -10.00
N ARG A 390 -6.99 0.09 -11.09
CA ARG A 390 -7.79 -0.14 -12.32
C ARG A 390 -7.73 -1.56 -12.86
N ASP A 391 -6.61 -2.27 -12.64
CA ASP A 391 -6.41 -3.63 -13.13
C ASP A 391 -7.21 -4.70 -12.35
N CYS A 392 -7.58 -4.42 -11.09
CA CYS A 392 -8.29 -5.35 -10.21
C CYS A 392 -9.48 -4.73 -9.45
N TYR A 393 -9.81 -3.45 -9.63
CA TYR A 393 -10.96 -2.80 -8.99
C TYR A 393 -12.25 -3.02 -9.78
N TRP A 394 -13.31 -3.33 -9.05
CA TRP A 394 -14.64 -3.59 -9.59
C TRP A 394 -15.71 -2.85 -8.80
N LEU A 395 -16.70 -2.34 -9.51
CA LEU A 395 -17.92 -1.79 -8.93
C LEU A 395 -19.08 -2.75 -9.19
N TYR A 396 -19.71 -3.21 -8.11
CA TYR A 396 -20.89 -4.08 -8.15
C TYR A 396 -22.09 -3.28 -7.68
N VAL A 397 -23.13 -3.26 -8.50
CA VAL A 397 -24.33 -2.45 -8.24
C VAL A 397 -25.51 -3.39 -8.06
N VAL A 398 -26.17 -3.32 -6.92
CA VAL A 398 -27.39 -4.07 -6.63
C VAL A 398 -28.54 -3.09 -6.62
N THR A 399 -29.48 -3.29 -7.55
CA THR A 399 -30.71 -2.49 -7.65
C THR A 399 -31.87 -3.17 -6.95
N HIS A 400 -32.98 -2.45 -6.76
CA HIS A 400 -34.20 -3.00 -6.17
C HIS A 400 -34.01 -3.59 -4.76
N CYS A 401 -33.04 -3.10 -3.98
CA CYS A 401 -32.76 -3.62 -2.64
C CYS A 401 -33.95 -3.53 -1.66
N GLY A 402 -34.88 -2.60 -1.88
CA GLY A 402 -36.11 -2.48 -1.10
C GLY A 402 -37.23 -3.46 -1.50
N THR A 403 -37.03 -4.27 -2.55
CA THR A 403 -38.01 -5.24 -3.05
C THR A 403 -37.34 -6.58 -3.34
N GLN A 404 -37.06 -6.89 -4.61
CA GLN A 404 -36.32 -8.07 -5.02
C GLN A 404 -34.95 -7.60 -5.54
N PRO A 405 -33.87 -7.74 -4.75
CA PRO A 405 -32.56 -7.24 -5.13
C PRO A 405 -32.09 -7.90 -6.43
N GLN A 406 -31.44 -7.12 -7.29
CA GLN A 406 -30.94 -7.56 -8.58
C GLN A 406 -29.53 -7.02 -8.80
N LEU A 407 -28.57 -7.93 -8.89
CA LEU A 407 -27.19 -7.61 -9.25
C LEU A 407 -27.13 -7.22 -10.73
N GLN A 408 -26.66 -6.00 -11.00
CA GLN A 408 -26.34 -5.52 -12.34
C GLN A 408 -25.01 -6.12 -12.82
N GLU A 409 -24.72 -5.97 -14.11
CA GLU A 409 -23.46 -6.46 -14.69
C GLU A 409 -22.25 -5.84 -13.95
N PRO A 410 -21.34 -6.66 -13.39
CA PRO A 410 -20.16 -6.15 -12.69
C PRO A 410 -19.26 -5.28 -13.56
N ILE A 411 -18.83 -4.15 -13.03
CA ILE A 411 -18.08 -3.15 -13.79
C ILE A 411 -16.60 -3.20 -13.40
N LYS A 412 -15.75 -3.68 -14.31
CA LYS A 412 -14.29 -3.57 -14.16
C LYS A 412 -13.80 -2.17 -14.54
N ASP A 413 -12.87 -1.64 -13.76
CA ASP A 413 -12.23 -0.32 -13.99
C ASP A 413 -13.28 0.81 -14.12
N PRO A 414 -14.05 1.10 -13.05
CA PRO A 414 -15.03 2.19 -13.07
C PRO A 414 -14.36 3.56 -13.27
N ALA A 415 -13.06 3.71 -12.96
CA ALA A 415 -12.29 4.93 -13.17
C ALA A 415 -12.12 5.30 -14.66
N ARG A 416 -12.48 4.43 -15.61
CA ARG A 416 -12.52 4.76 -17.05
C ARG A 416 -13.69 5.67 -17.45
N PHE A 417 -14.70 5.78 -16.60
CA PHE A 417 -15.86 6.65 -16.85
C PHE A 417 -15.59 8.07 -16.34
N GLU A 418 -16.41 9.03 -16.74
CA GLU A 418 -16.32 10.41 -16.26
C GLU A 418 -17.04 10.56 -14.92
N TRP A 419 -16.32 11.05 -13.90
CA TRP A 419 -16.81 11.17 -12.53
C TRP A 419 -17.09 12.63 -12.23
N HIS A 420 -18.23 12.90 -11.60
CA HIS A 420 -18.62 14.26 -11.26
C HIS A 420 -18.41 14.50 -9.77
N GLU A 421 -17.62 15.51 -9.43
CA GLU A 421 -17.35 15.89 -8.05
C GLU A 421 -18.51 16.69 -7.45
N VAL A 422 -18.96 16.29 -6.27
CA VAL A 422 -19.91 17.00 -5.42
C VAL A 422 -19.12 17.93 -4.51
N THR A 423 -18.87 19.15 -5.00
CA THR A 423 -17.97 20.14 -4.38
C THR A 423 -18.31 20.51 -2.93
N LYS A 424 -19.56 20.35 -2.49
CA LYS A 424 -19.95 20.65 -1.09
C LYS A 424 -19.38 19.69 -0.06
N VAL A 425 -19.10 18.44 -0.45
CA VAL A 425 -18.66 17.37 0.46
C VAL A 425 -17.48 16.54 -0.09
N ALA A 426 -16.87 16.97 -1.20
CA ALA A 426 -15.78 16.29 -1.89
C ALA A 426 -16.07 14.81 -2.27
N HIS A 427 -17.34 14.43 -2.47
CA HIS A 427 -17.72 13.08 -2.93
C HIS A 427 -17.77 13.01 -4.46
N TYR A 428 -17.70 11.81 -5.03
CA TYR A 428 -17.82 11.62 -6.47
C TYR A 428 -19.06 10.82 -6.82
N TYR A 429 -19.67 11.09 -7.97
CA TYR A 429 -20.83 10.33 -8.41
C TYR A 429 -20.79 9.88 -9.86
N LEU A 430 -21.52 8.79 -10.12
CA LEU A 430 -21.72 8.18 -11.43
C LEU A 430 -23.20 7.78 -11.60
N SER A 431 -23.79 8.04 -12.77
CA SER A 431 -25.17 7.62 -13.08
C SER A 431 -25.22 6.16 -13.55
N VAL A 432 -26.15 5.35 -13.03
CA VAL A 432 -26.36 3.96 -13.46
C VAL A 432 -26.90 3.85 -14.89
N ASP A 433 -27.65 4.85 -15.35
CA ASP A 433 -28.16 4.89 -16.73
C ASP A 433 -27.01 5.08 -17.75
N ALA A 434 -25.89 5.67 -17.32
CA ALA A 434 -24.67 5.75 -18.13
C ALA A 434 -23.89 4.42 -18.17
N LEU A 435 -24.19 3.48 -17.27
CA LEU A 435 -23.49 2.21 -17.10
C LEU A 435 -24.17 1.02 -17.81
N THR A 436 -25.49 1.08 -18.05
CA THR A 436 -26.28 -0.06 -18.53
C THR A 436 -27.08 0.26 -19.80
N LYS A 437 -26.46 0.00 -20.97
CA LYS A 437 -26.97 0.20 -22.36
C LYS A 437 -27.30 1.66 -22.76
N PRO A 438 -26.89 2.10 -23.97
CA PRO A 438 -27.17 3.46 -24.43
C PRO A 438 -28.63 3.55 -24.90
N MET A 439 -29.41 4.54 -24.43
CA MET A 439 -30.18 5.42 -25.33
C MET A 439 -31.09 6.46 -24.65
N GLN A 440 -31.12 7.62 -25.33
CA GLN A 440 -32.09 8.73 -25.33
C GLN A 440 -32.12 9.65 -24.12
N VAL A 441 -31.29 10.69 -24.22
CA VAL A 441 -31.47 11.99 -23.58
C VAL A 441 -32.90 12.49 -23.85
N ARG A 442 -33.75 12.47 -22.82
CA ARG A 442 -34.85 13.42 -22.69
C ARG A 442 -34.35 14.52 -21.78
N GLU A 443 -33.89 15.61 -22.37
CA GLU A 443 -33.76 16.89 -21.69
C GLU A 443 -35.18 17.38 -21.36
N ASP A 444 -35.68 17.07 -20.16
CA ASP A 444 -36.71 17.92 -19.57
C ASP A 444 -36.01 19.09 -18.89
N THR A 445 -35.74 20.13 -19.69
CA THR A 445 -35.33 21.44 -19.19
C THR A 445 -36.47 21.98 -18.31
N PRO A 446 -36.23 22.40 -17.06
CA PRO A 446 -37.24 23.15 -16.32
C PRO A 446 -37.46 24.49 -17.02
N ARG A 447 -38.69 24.71 -17.51
CA ARG A 447 -39.13 26.02 -17.99
C ARG A 447 -39.02 27.02 -16.83
N TYR A 448 -38.05 27.92 -16.91
CA TYR A 448 -38.09 29.18 -16.19
C TYR A 448 -39.31 29.97 -16.68
N GLY A 449 -40.40 29.92 -15.92
CA GLY A 449 -41.57 30.76 -16.11
C GLY A 449 -41.28 32.16 -15.58
N GLY A 450 -41.13 33.12 -16.48
CA GLY A 450 -41.36 34.52 -16.18
C GLY A 450 -42.85 34.84 -16.33
N GLN A 451 -43.40 35.55 -15.34
CA GLN A 451 -44.13 36.80 -15.51
C GLN A 451 -44.11 37.57 -14.20
#